data_AF-A0A0H4PV13-F1
#
_entry.id   AF-A0A0H4PV13-F1
#
_cell.length_a   1.000
_cell.length_b   1.000
_cell.length_c   1.000
_cell.angle_alpha   90.00
_cell.angle_beta   90.00
_cell.angle_gamma   90.00
#
_symmetry.space_group_name_H-M   'P 1'
#
loop_
_entity.id
_entity.type
_entity.pdbx_description
1 polymer ?
#
loop_
_entity_poly.entity_id
_entity_poly.type
_entity_poly.pdbx_seq_one_letter_code
_entity_poly.pdbx_strand_id
1 'polypeptide(L)'
;MANVLRHLPELEGMELGYIQGILKDMNEEQASLFAQVYRARRKDSQMILILTLIGFFGFAGLHRFILGQIGLGILYMLTLGLCFIGTIVDLVNYKSLTYEYNIKMAHETLSLLALSDDIKTKKDE
;
A
#
# COMPACT_ATOMS: atom_id res chain seq x y z
N MET A 1 12.19 7.76 -20.99
CA MET A 1 11.60 7.92 -19.65
C MET A 1 10.15 7.51 -19.74
N ALA A 2 9.77 6.45 -19.04
CA ALA A 2 8.39 5.99 -19.03
C ALA A 2 7.50 7.02 -18.32
N ASN A 3 6.38 7.38 -18.94
CA ASN A 3 5.46 8.35 -18.36
C ASN A 3 4.45 7.61 -17.47
N VAL A 4 4.53 7.79 -16.14
CA VAL A 4 3.67 7.10 -15.16
C VAL A 4 2.20 7.24 -15.49
N LEU A 5 1.76 8.42 -15.91
CA LEU A 5 0.36 8.70 -16.24
C LEU A 5 -0.18 7.84 -17.39
N ARG A 6 0.68 7.33 -18.29
CA ARG A 6 0.27 6.42 -19.37
C ARG A 6 0.05 4.99 -18.89
N HIS A 7 0.78 4.57 -17.86
CA HIS A 7 0.73 3.19 -17.37
C HIS A 7 -0.21 3.04 -16.17
N LEU A 8 -0.24 4.04 -15.29
CA LEU A 8 -0.95 4.04 -14.00
C LEU A 8 -1.70 5.38 -13.80
N PRO A 9 -2.74 5.68 -14.60
CA PRO A 9 -3.54 6.90 -14.49
C PRO A 9 -4.33 7.01 -13.17
N GLU A 10 -4.55 5.89 -12.48
CA GLU A 10 -5.28 5.84 -11.21
C GLU A 10 -4.45 6.24 -9.98
N LEU A 11 -3.17 6.58 -10.14
CA LEU A 11 -2.32 7.04 -9.03
C LEU A 11 -2.62 8.49 -8.69
N GLU A 12 -2.71 8.79 -7.41
CA GLU A 12 -3.03 10.14 -6.92
C GLU A 12 -2.09 10.56 -5.78
N GLY A 13 -1.89 11.87 -5.64
CA GLY A 13 -1.18 12.47 -4.50
C GLY A 13 0.26 11.98 -4.33
N MET A 14 0.62 11.56 -3.11
CA MET A 14 1.99 11.15 -2.75
C MET A 14 2.42 9.85 -3.44
N GLU A 15 1.48 8.95 -3.70
CA GLU A 15 1.74 7.66 -4.35
C GLU A 15 2.24 7.87 -5.79
N LEU A 16 1.62 8.80 -6.51
CA LEU A 16 2.04 9.16 -7.87
C LEU A 16 3.48 9.68 -7.91
N GLY A 17 3.83 10.59 -7.01
CA GLY A 17 5.18 11.16 -6.94
C GLY A 17 6.25 10.12 -6.63
N TYR A 18 5.94 9.20 -5.71
CA TYR A 18 6.84 8.11 -5.35
C TYR A 18 7.06 7.12 -6.51
N ILE A 19 5.98 6.66 -7.14
CA ILE A 19 6.04 5.74 -8.28
C ILE A 19 6.70 6.40 -9.50
N GLN A 20 6.50 7.71 -9.69
CA GLN A 20 7.21 8.47 -10.73
C GLN A 20 8.71 8.52 -10.53
N GLY A 21 9.18 8.61 -9.27
CA GLY A 21 10.61 8.48 -8.99
C GLY A 21 11.17 7.14 -9.45
N ILE A 22 10.45 6.05 -9.18
CA ILE A 22 10.86 4.69 -9.54
C ILE A 22 10.85 4.46 -11.06
N LEU A 23 9.76 4.82 -11.74
CA LEU A 23 9.61 4.57 -13.18
C LEU A 23 10.55 5.42 -14.04
N LYS A 24 11.07 6.53 -13.50
CA LYS A 24 11.99 7.41 -14.22
C LYS A 24 13.29 6.71 -14.62
N ASP A 25 13.77 5.80 -13.78
CA ASP A 25 15.02 5.07 -13.97
C ASP A 25 14.84 3.74 -14.72
N MET A 26 13.61 3.38 -15.08
CA MET A 26 13.26 2.13 -15.78
C MET A 26 13.10 2.33 -17.30
N ASN A 27 13.32 1.25 -18.06
CA ASN A 27 13.00 1.20 -19.48
C ASN A 27 11.48 0.98 -19.71
N GLU A 28 11.00 1.16 -20.96
CA GLU A 28 9.57 1.06 -21.29
C GLU A 28 8.97 -0.34 -20.99
N GLU A 29 9.76 -1.40 -21.17
CA GLU A 29 9.35 -2.79 -20.93
C GLU A 29 9.23 -3.09 -19.42
N GLN A 30 10.24 -2.72 -18.64
CA GLN A 30 10.28 -2.82 -17.18
C GLN A 30 9.16 -2.00 -16.55
N ALA A 31 8.91 -0.78 -17.05
CA ALA A 31 7.82 0.06 -16.59
C ALA A 31 6.43 -0.55 -16.86
N SER A 32 6.24 -1.17 -18.03
CA SER A 32 5.01 -1.87 -18.38
C SER A 32 4.78 -3.12 -17.51
N LEU A 33 5.83 -3.91 -17.27
CA LEU A 33 5.75 -5.09 -16.40
C LEU A 33 5.49 -4.69 -14.94
N PHE A 34 6.21 -3.68 -14.44
CA PHE A 34 5.99 -3.10 -13.12
C PHE A 34 4.54 -2.66 -12.96
N ALA A 35 4.02 -1.87 -13.91
CA ALA A 35 2.66 -1.34 -13.85
C ALA A 35 1.61 -2.45 -13.78
N GLN A 36 1.78 -3.53 -14.56
CA GLN A 36 0.86 -4.67 -14.54
C GLN A 36 0.84 -5.38 -13.18
N VAL A 37 2.01 -5.70 -12.64
CA VAL A 37 2.12 -6.42 -11.36
C VAL A 37 1.69 -5.54 -10.19
N TYR A 38 2.07 -4.27 -10.20
CA TYR A 38 1.73 -3.31 -9.18
C TYR A 38 0.22 -3.03 -9.16
N ARG A 39 -0.42 -2.81 -10.32
CA ARG A 39 -1.88 -2.62 -10.42
C ARG A 39 -2.66 -3.81 -9.84
N ALA A 40 -2.18 -5.03 -10.04
CA ALA A 40 -2.83 -6.24 -9.50
C ALA A 40 -2.74 -6.35 -7.97
N ARG A 41 -1.70 -5.77 -7.34
CA ARG A 41 -1.45 -5.87 -5.89
C ARG A 41 -1.83 -4.63 -5.09
N ARG A 42 -1.97 -3.49 -5.77
CA ARG A 42 -2.46 -2.23 -5.19
C ARG A 42 -3.82 -2.46 -4.53
N LYS A 43 -4.01 -1.86 -3.36
CA LYS A 43 -5.32 -1.80 -2.68
C LYS A 43 -5.90 -0.39 -2.76
N ASP A 44 -7.21 -0.33 -2.92
CA ASP A 44 -7.94 0.92 -2.91
C ASP A 44 -8.15 1.39 -1.46
N SER A 45 -7.96 2.70 -1.23
CA SER A 45 -8.17 3.33 0.08
C SER A 45 -9.59 3.13 0.59
N GLN A 46 -10.59 3.13 -0.32
CA GLN A 46 -11.98 2.93 0.04
C GLN A 46 -12.26 1.50 0.53
N MET A 47 -11.59 0.50 -0.06
CA MET A 47 -11.73 -0.90 0.37
C MET A 47 -11.13 -1.14 1.75
N ILE A 48 -9.99 -0.51 2.05
CA ILE A 48 -9.38 -0.58 3.39
C ILE A 48 -10.31 0.07 4.43
N LEU A 49 -10.90 1.22 4.10
CA LEU A 49 -11.86 1.90 4.97
C LEU A 49 -13.13 1.05 5.22
N ILE A 50 -13.70 0.43 4.18
CA ILE A 50 -14.85 -0.47 4.33
C ILE A 50 -14.50 -1.69 5.19
N LEU A 51 -13.33 -2.30 4.98
CA LEU A 51 -12.87 -3.44 5.75
C LEU A 51 -12.69 -3.08 7.23
N THR A 52 -12.15 -1.90 7.52
CA THR A 52 -12.01 -1.42 8.91
C THR A 52 -13.37 -1.15 9.55
N LEU A 53 -14.32 -0.55 8.82
CA LEU A 53 -15.68 -0.33 9.31
C LEU A 53 -16.41 -1.63 9.64
N ILE A 54 -16.28 -2.65 8.79
CA ILE A 54 -16.88 -3.98 9.00
C ILE A 54 -16.21 -4.71 10.17
N GLY A 55 -14.87 -4.67 10.26
CA GLY A 55 -14.10 -5.27 11.36
C GLY A 55 -14.41 -4.64 12.72
N PHE A 56 -14.76 -3.35 12.74
CA PHE A 56 -15.15 -2.62 13.93
C PHE A 56 -16.55 -2.99 14.45
N PHE A 57 -17.50 -3.31 13.55
CA PHE A 57 -18.84 -3.78 13.94
C PHE A 57 -18.86 -5.25 14.41
N GLY A 58 -17.84 -6.03 14.03
CA GLY A 58 -17.75 -7.47 14.33
C GLY A 58 -16.75 -7.89 15.42
N PHE A 59 -15.53 -7.32 15.44
CA PHE A 59 -14.42 -7.80 16.29
C PHE A 59 -13.37 -6.69 16.54
N ALA A 60 -13.78 -5.63 17.24
CA ALA A 60 -12.93 -4.48 17.56
C ALA A 60 -11.70 -4.87 18.40
N GLY A 61 -10.54 -5.04 17.74
CA GLY A 61 -9.24 -5.14 18.42
C GLY A 61 -8.18 -5.93 17.66
N LEU A 62 -8.56 -7.00 16.96
CA LEU A 62 -7.59 -7.92 16.36
C LEU A 62 -6.87 -7.31 15.13
N HIS A 63 -7.59 -6.50 14.35
CA HIS A 63 -7.04 -5.87 13.15
C HIS A 63 -5.94 -4.84 13.47
N ARG A 64 -6.08 -4.14 14.60
CA ARG A 64 -5.11 -3.15 15.09
C ARG A 64 -3.84 -3.80 15.65
N PHE A 65 -3.96 -5.07 16.08
CA PHE A 65 -2.84 -5.91 16.49
C PHE A 65 -2.00 -6.38 15.29
N ILE A 66 -2.66 -6.67 14.16
CA ILE A 66 -1.99 -7.01 12.88
C ILE A 66 -1.22 -5.82 12.30
N LEU A 67 -1.62 -4.60 12.66
CA LEU A 67 -0.99 -3.34 12.23
C LEU A 67 0.15 -2.83 13.13
N GLY A 68 0.58 -3.59 14.15
CA GLY A 68 1.84 -3.34 14.87
C GLY A 68 1.86 -2.16 15.86
N GLN A 69 0.74 -1.49 16.12
CA GLN A 69 0.67 -0.34 17.05
C GLN A 69 0.05 -0.74 18.40
N ILE A 70 0.78 -1.56 19.17
CA ILE A 70 0.33 -2.16 20.44
C ILE A 70 0.14 -1.11 21.55
N GLY A 71 0.96 -0.04 21.58
CA GLY A 71 0.92 0.99 22.64
C GLY A 71 -0.36 1.84 22.67
N LEU A 72 -0.96 2.12 21.50
CA LEU A 72 -2.22 2.85 21.40
C LEU A 72 -3.44 1.97 21.70
N GLY A 73 -3.33 0.65 21.58
CA GLY A 73 -4.39 -0.31 21.88
C GLY A 73 -4.61 -0.53 23.37
N ILE A 74 -3.55 -0.48 24.18
CA ILE A 74 -3.62 -0.68 25.63
C ILE A 74 -4.19 0.55 26.34
N LEU A 75 -3.86 1.76 25.88
CA LEU A 75 -4.51 3.00 26.33
C LEU A 75 -6.01 3.03 25.97
N TYR A 76 -6.42 2.24 24.97
CA TYR A 76 -7.79 2.10 24.45
C TYR A 76 -8.67 1.08 25.22
N MET A 77 -8.11 0.23 26.07
CA MET A 77 -8.92 -0.74 26.83
C MET A 77 -9.53 -0.14 28.11
N LEU A 78 -9.05 1.04 28.54
CA LEU A 78 -9.30 1.54 29.90
C LEU A 78 -10.47 2.54 30.05
N THR A 79 -11.10 3.05 28.97
CA THR A 79 -12.01 4.22 29.10
C THR A 79 -13.42 4.13 28.49
N LEU A 80 -13.87 3.01 27.90
CA LEU A 80 -15.28 2.82 27.47
C LEU A 80 -15.90 3.95 26.58
N GLY A 81 -15.08 4.83 25.98
CA GLY A 81 -15.51 5.98 25.15
C GLY A 81 -15.03 5.93 23.69
N LEU A 82 -14.57 4.76 23.24
CA LEU A 82 -13.62 4.64 22.13
C LEU A 82 -14.19 4.19 20.79
N CYS A 83 -15.49 3.89 20.73
CA CYS A 83 -16.12 3.64 19.44
C CYS A 83 -16.09 4.88 18.52
N PHE A 84 -16.24 6.08 19.08
CA PHE A 84 -16.28 7.32 18.32
C PHE A 84 -14.88 7.84 17.93
N ILE A 85 -13.94 7.84 18.88
CA ILE A 85 -12.56 8.33 18.65
C ILE A 85 -11.80 7.34 17.74
N GLY A 86 -12.05 6.04 17.85
CA GLY A 86 -11.46 5.03 16.95
C GLY A 86 -11.84 5.24 15.49
N THR A 87 -13.10 5.62 15.24
CA THR A 87 -13.61 5.94 13.90
C THR A 87 -12.98 7.20 13.35
N ILE A 88 -12.84 8.27 14.16
CA ILE A 88 -12.21 9.53 13.73
C ILE A 88 -10.73 9.33 13.39
N VAL A 89 -9.99 8.59 14.22
CA VAL A 89 -8.57 8.30 13.95
C VAL A 89 -8.41 7.44 12.70
N ASP A 90 -9.28 6.45 12.48
CA ASP A 90 -9.25 5.63 11.26
C ASP A 90 -9.59 6.47 10.01
N LEU A 91 -10.59 7.36 10.10
CA LEU A 91 -10.96 8.29 9.03
C LEU A 91 -9.87 9.31 8.70
N VAL A 92 -9.00 9.65 9.67
CA VAL A 92 -7.85 10.54 9.40
C VAL A 92 -6.67 9.74 8.86
N ASN A 93 -6.51 8.47 9.27
CA ASN A 93 -5.30 7.70 9.00
C ASN A 93 -5.43 6.67 7.85
N TYR A 94 -6.63 6.38 7.32
CA TYR A 94 -6.83 5.39 6.25
C TYR A 94 -6.02 5.70 4.98
N LYS A 95 -5.87 6.99 4.64
CA LYS A 95 -5.06 7.41 3.49
C LYS A 95 -3.58 7.10 3.71
N SER A 96 -3.07 7.34 4.92
CA SER A 96 -1.68 7.06 5.27
C SER A 96 -1.41 5.55 5.29
N LEU A 97 -2.33 4.77 5.88
CA LEU A 97 -2.27 3.31 5.92
C LEU A 97 -2.26 2.69 4.51
N THR A 98 -3.13 3.19 3.64
CA THR A 98 -3.19 2.71 2.25
C THR A 98 -1.92 3.06 1.49
N TYR A 99 -1.41 4.27 1.68
CA TYR A 99 -0.16 4.72 1.07
C TYR A 99 1.03 3.85 1.51
N GLU A 100 1.17 3.58 2.80
CA GLU A 100 2.24 2.73 3.34
C GLU A 100 2.16 1.29 2.80
N TYR A 101 0.95 0.72 2.75
CA TYR A 101 0.72 -0.59 2.14
C TYR A 101 1.12 -0.60 0.66
N ASN A 102 0.68 0.40 -0.11
CA ASN A 102 0.96 0.47 -1.53
C ASN A 102 2.45 0.70 -1.83
N ILE A 103 3.17 1.49 -1.01
CA ILE A 103 4.63 1.61 -1.12
C ILE A 103 5.31 0.27 -0.87
N LYS A 104 4.88 -0.45 0.17
CA LYS A 104 5.44 -1.77 0.46
C LYS A 104 5.26 -2.72 -0.74
N MET A 105 4.09 -2.72 -1.35
CA MET A 105 3.82 -3.50 -2.57
C MET A 105 4.64 -3.02 -3.77
N ALA A 106 4.91 -1.72 -3.91
CA ALA A 106 5.79 -1.19 -4.94
C ALA A 106 7.23 -1.70 -4.77
N HIS A 107 7.76 -1.68 -3.54
CA HIS A 107 9.08 -2.22 -3.22
C HIS A 107 9.18 -3.74 -3.48
N GLU A 108 8.16 -4.51 -3.10
CA GLU A 108 8.11 -5.96 -3.41
C GLU A 108 8.01 -6.22 -4.92
N THR A 109 7.36 -5.33 -5.67
CA THR A 109 7.30 -5.43 -7.14
C THR A 109 8.66 -5.13 -7.77
N LEU A 110 9.37 -4.13 -7.25
CA LEU A 110 10.72 -3.81 -7.68
C LEU A 110 11.71 -4.93 -7.41
N SER A 111 11.67 -5.53 -6.22
CA SER A 111 12.59 -6.62 -5.88
C SER A 111 12.35 -7.86 -6.75
N LEU A 112 11.09 -8.19 -7.06
CA LEU A 112 10.75 -9.27 -7.97
C LEU A 112 11.24 -9.01 -9.40
N LEU A 113 11.13 -7.77 -9.88
CA LEU A 113 11.65 -7.35 -11.18
C LEU A 113 13.18 -7.47 -11.25
N ALA A 114 13.88 -6.94 -10.25
CA ALA A 114 15.33 -7.04 -10.16
C ALA A 114 15.79 -8.51 -10.14
N LEU A 115 15.08 -9.37 -9.41
CA LEU A 115 15.36 -10.81 -9.39
C LEU A 115 15.14 -11.47 -10.77
N SER A 116 14.11 -11.03 -11.50
CA SER A 116 13.81 -11.56 -12.83
C SER A 116 14.83 -11.13 -13.89
N ASP A 117 15.37 -9.91 -13.77
CA ASP A 117 16.45 -9.42 -14.63
C ASP A 117 17.76 -10.18 -14.38
N ASP A 118 18.09 -10.48 -13.11
CA ASP A 118 19.24 -11.31 -12.72
C ASP A 118 19.15 -12.76 -13.23
N ILE A 119 17.95 -13.33 -13.30
CA ILE A 119 17.74 -14.68 -13.84
C ILE A 119 17.91 -14.69 -15.36
N LYS A 120 17.48 -13.62 -16.04
CA LYS A 120 17.64 -13.48 -17.50
C LYS A 120 19.12 -13.37 -17.86
N THR A 121 19.86 -12.48 -17.20
CA THR A 121 21.31 -12.32 -17.44
C THR A 121 22.08 -13.61 -17.20
N LYS A 122 21.73 -14.38 -16.16
CA LYS A 122 22.39 -15.65 -15.85
C LYS A 122 22.01 -16.82 -16.77
N LYS A 123 20.94 -16.69 -17.55
CA LYS A 123 20.48 -17.72 -18.51
C LYS A 123 21.07 -17.51 -19.91
N ASP A 124 21.55 -16.29 -20.17
CA ASP A 124 22.14 -15.89 -21.44
C ASP A 124 23.69 -16.06 -21.46
N GLU A 125 24.31 -16.43 -20.33
CA GLU A 125 25.70 -16.93 -20.17
C GLU A 125 25.77 -18.47 -20.18
#